data_AF-A0A200QD96-F1
#
_entry.id   AF-A0A200QD96-F1
#
_cell.length_a   1.000
_cell.length_b   1.000
_cell.length_c   1.000
_cell.angle_alpha   90.00
_cell.angle_beta   90.00
_cell.angle_gamma   90.00
#
_symmetry.space_group_name_H-M   'P 1'
#
loop_
_entity.id
_entity.type
_entity.pdbx_description
1 polymer ?
#
loop_
_entity_poly.entity_id
_entity_poly.type
_entity_poly.pdbx_seq_one_letter_code
_entity_poly.pdbx_strand_id
1 'polypeptide(L)'
;MATTSSSCTAVSGSSSVIGPETLRRNRVLSSKLYFDVPLTKVPVIYSSSYDIAFFGIEKLHPFDSSKWGRICQFLIKDGVLDKTRIVEPLEASKDDLLV
;
A
#
# COMPACT_ATOMS: atom_id res chain seq x y z
N MET A 1 44.45 19.70 41.17
CA MET A 1 43.79 20.84 41.83
C MET A 1 42.73 21.34 40.86
N ALA A 2 41.49 20.90 41.06
CA ALA A 2 40.37 21.73 41.55
C ALA A 2 39.89 22.69 40.44
N THR A 3 38.65 22.69 39.96
CA THR A 3 37.36 22.50 40.63
C THR A 3 36.27 22.02 39.66
N THR A 4 35.23 21.43 40.27
CA THR A 4 33.92 21.01 39.74
C THR A 4 33.11 22.12 39.06
N SER A 5 32.26 21.77 38.08
CA SER A 5 30.91 22.35 37.95
C SER A 5 29.98 21.35 37.28
N SER A 6 29.03 20.87 38.07
CA SER A 6 27.87 20.11 37.65
C SER A 6 27.00 20.92 36.68
N SER A 7 26.35 20.25 35.74
CA SER A 7 25.09 20.73 35.16
C SER A 7 24.23 19.54 34.77
N CYS A 8 23.34 19.17 35.70
CA CYS A 8 22.14 18.42 35.39
C CYS A 8 21.28 19.28 34.46
N THR A 9 20.86 18.75 33.31
CA THR A 9 19.72 19.33 32.59
C THR A 9 18.71 18.23 32.31
N ALA A 10 17.48 18.58 32.63
CA ALA A 10 16.37 17.70 32.91
C ALA A 10 15.92 16.85 31.72
N VAL A 11 15.41 15.67 32.06
CA VAL A 11 14.35 15.02 31.27
C VAL A 11 13.18 15.99 31.23
N SER A 12 13.09 16.76 30.15
CA SER A 12 11.90 17.52 29.85
C SER A 12 11.06 16.69 28.89
N GLY A 13 10.05 16.03 29.45
CA GLY A 13 8.91 15.58 28.68
C GLY A 13 8.26 16.80 28.04
N SER A 14 8.69 17.14 26.81
CA SER A 14 7.95 18.04 25.96
C SER A 14 6.84 17.22 25.34
N SER A 15 5.60 17.57 25.61
CA SER A 15 4.45 17.21 24.78
C SER A 15 4.71 17.73 23.37
N SER A 16 5.50 16.99 22.60
CA SER A 16 5.97 17.40 21.28
C SER A 16 4.78 17.26 20.36
N VAL A 17 4.24 18.40 19.90
CA VAL A 17 3.38 18.41 18.73
C VAL A 17 4.20 17.75 17.61
N ILE A 18 3.89 16.49 17.31
CA ILE A 18 4.57 15.76 16.25
C ILE A 18 4.28 16.52 14.97
N GLY A 19 5.33 17.06 14.33
CA GLY A 19 5.18 17.83 13.11
C GLY A 19 4.49 17.02 12.01
N PRO A 20 3.76 17.68 11.09
CA PRO A 20 3.02 16.99 10.03
C PRO A 20 3.92 16.06 9.19
N GLU A 21 5.17 16.45 8.95
CA GLU A 21 6.17 15.63 8.26
C GLU A 21 6.53 14.34 9.01
N THR A 22 6.67 14.42 10.34
CA THR A 22 6.94 13.24 11.17
C THR A 22 5.74 12.29 11.17
N LEU A 23 4.51 12.81 11.19
CA LEU A 23 3.31 11.99 11.07
C LEU A 23 3.21 11.32 9.69
N ARG A 24 3.48 12.06 8.61
CA ARG A 24 3.51 11.51 7.25
C ARG A 24 4.56 10.40 7.13
N ARG A 25 5.78 10.64 7.62
CA ARG A 25 6.86 9.65 7.63
C ARG A 25 6.45 8.38 8.39
N ASN A 26 5.86 8.54 9.56
CA ASN A 26 5.40 7.39 10.35
C ASN A 26 4.33 6.57 9.62
N ARG A 27 3.36 7.23 8.96
CA ARG A 27 2.34 6.54 8.15
C ARG A 27 2.96 5.74 7.01
N VAL A 28 3.90 6.33 6.27
CA VAL A 28 4.64 5.64 5.20
C VAL A 28 5.40 4.43 5.73
N LEU A 29 6.11 4.57 6.85
CA LEU A 29 6.87 3.47 7.45
C LEU A 29 5.99 2.36 8.03
N SER A 30 4.78 2.68 8.49
CA SER A 30 3.80 1.69 8.96
C SER A 30 2.97 1.06 7.85
N SER A 31 3.06 1.59 6.63
CA SER A 31 2.29 1.12 5.48
C SER A 31 2.61 -0.33 5.15
N LYS A 32 1.58 -1.11 4.86
CA LYS A 32 1.73 -2.50 4.40
C LYS A 32 1.73 -2.62 2.87
N LEU A 33 1.56 -1.50 2.15
CA LEU A 33 1.48 -1.50 0.69
C LEU A 33 2.81 -1.80 0.01
N TYR A 34 3.92 -1.64 0.71
CA TYR A 34 5.26 -1.98 0.25
C TYR A 34 5.71 -3.29 0.90
N PHE A 35 5.90 -4.32 0.07
CA PHE A 35 6.33 -5.63 0.53
C PHE A 35 7.25 -6.28 -0.52
N ASP A 36 8.06 -7.24 -0.06
CA ASP A 36 8.98 -7.96 -0.93
C ASP A 36 8.20 -8.90 -1.86
N VAL A 37 8.40 -8.72 -3.16
CA VAL A 37 7.80 -9.56 -4.19
C VAL A 37 8.77 -10.69 -4.54
N PRO A 38 8.36 -11.98 -4.44
CA PRO A 38 9.21 -13.09 -4.83
C PRO A 38 9.63 -13.01 -6.31
N LEU A 39 10.87 -13.41 -6.62
CA LEU A 39 11.41 -13.43 -7.99
C LEU A 39 10.63 -14.36 -8.95
N THR A 40 9.82 -15.27 -8.42
CA THR A 40 8.92 -16.12 -9.21
C THR A 40 7.75 -15.34 -9.82
N LYS A 41 7.38 -14.20 -9.25
CA LYS A 41 6.30 -13.35 -9.75
C LYS A 41 6.75 -12.50 -10.95
N VAL A 42 5.80 -12.10 -11.78
CA VAL A 42 5.98 -11.14 -12.87
C VAL A 42 5.54 -9.74 -12.43
N PRO A 43 5.99 -8.66 -13.07
CA PRO A 43 5.62 -7.28 -12.72
C PRO A 43 4.20 -6.94 -13.21
N VAL A 44 3.21 -7.75 -12.83
CA VAL A 44 1.79 -7.54 -13.09
C VAL A 44 1.07 -7.65 -11.76
N ILE A 45 0.37 -6.59 -11.38
CA ILE A 45 -0.45 -6.52 -10.17
C ILE A 45 -1.91 -6.64 -10.59
N TYR A 46 -2.63 -7.57 -9.98
CA TYR A 46 -4.05 -7.74 -10.23
C TYR A 46 -4.72 -8.38 -9.02
N SER A 47 -5.98 -7.99 -8.76
CA SER A 47 -6.85 -8.67 -7.82
C SER A 47 -8.24 -8.81 -8.43
N SER A 48 -8.95 -9.90 -8.11
CA SER A 48 -10.35 -10.05 -8.51
C SER A 48 -11.26 -8.98 -7.93
N SER A 49 -10.85 -8.33 -6.84
CA SER A 49 -11.59 -7.20 -6.25
C SER A 49 -11.67 -5.98 -7.16
N TYR A 50 -10.85 -5.91 -8.21
CA TYR A 50 -10.93 -4.86 -9.23
C TYR A 50 -12.14 -5.02 -10.15
N ASP A 51 -12.69 -6.23 -10.26
CA ASP A 51 -13.88 -6.51 -11.05
C ASP A 51 -15.15 -6.19 -10.25
N ILE A 52 -15.49 -4.91 -10.17
CA ILE A 52 -16.69 -4.47 -9.45
C ILE A 52 -17.92 -4.94 -10.22
N ALA A 53 -18.75 -5.76 -9.57
CA ALA A 53 -20.01 -6.26 -10.10
C ALA A 53 -21.14 -6.10 -9.08
N PHE A 54 -22.35 -5.81 -9.54
CA PHE A 54 -23.52 -5.67 -8.70
C PHE A 54 -24.78 -6.09 -9.46
N PHE A 55 -25.11 -7.38 -9.35
CA PHE A 55 -26.31 -7.98 -9.95
C PHE A 55 -26.53 -7.66 -11.44
N GLY A 56 -25.46 -7.44 -12.21
CA GLY A 56 -25.54 -7.13 -13.65
C GLY A 56 -25.67 -5.65 -13.98
N ILE A 57 -25.89 -4.78 -12.98
CA ILE A 57 -26.01 -3.32 -13.17
C ILE A 57 -24.68 -2.73 -13.64
N GLU A 58 -23.56 -3.38 -13.32
CA GLU A 58 -22.24 -2.97 -13.80
C GLU A 58 -22.14 -2.90 -15.33
N LYS A 59 -22.99 -3.65 -16.05
CA LYS A 59 -23.05 -3.63 -17.52
C LYS A 59 -23.71 -2.39 -18.09
N LEU A 60 -24.46 -1.63 -17.29
CA LEU A 60 -25.07 -0.36 -17.67
C LEU A 60 -24.16 0.84 -17.36
N HIS A 61 -23.06 0.61 -16.65
CA HIS A 61 -22.13 1.66 -16.31
C HIS A 61 -21.32 2.07 -17.55
N PRO A 62 -21.11 3.37 -17.82
CA PRO A 62 -20.37 3.83 -19.00
C PRO A 62 -18.89 3.40 -18.98
N PHE A 63 -18.37 3.07 -17.80
CA PHE A 63 -17.07 2.43 -17.67
C PHE A 63 -17.24 0.95 -17.37
N ASP A 64 -16.55 0.14 -18.15
CA ASP A 64 -16.42 -1.27 -17.91
C ASP A 64 -15.64 -1.55 -16.61
N SER A 65 -16.38 -1.86 -15.54
CA SER A 65 -15.85 -2.11 -14.21
C SER A 65 -15.21 -3.49 -14.04
N SER A 66 -15.33 -4.39 -15.03
CA SER A 66 -14.68 -5.71 -15.05
C SER A 66 -13.72 -5.85 -16.24
N LYS A 67 -13.24 -4.72 -16.77
CA LYS A 67 -12.34 -4.68 -17.93
C LYS A 67 -11.06 -5.46 -17.64
N TRP A 68 -10.45 -5.20 -16.49
CA TRP A 68 -9.13 -5.72 -16.15
C TRP A 68 -9.14 -7.22 -15.89
N GLY A 69 -10.19 -7.77 -15.27
CA GLY A 69 -10.35 -9.21 -15.16
C GLY A 69 -10.45 -9.92 -16.50
N ARG A 70 -11.13 -9.31 -17.48
CA ARG A 70 -11.17 -9.86 -18.86
C ARG A 70 -9.82 -9.81 -19.54
N ILE A 71 -9.09 -8.70 -19.43
CA ILE A 71 -7.73 -8.58 -19.99
C ILE A 71 -6.81 -9.64 -19.35
N CYS A 72 -6.82 -9.76 -18.02
CA CYS A 72 -6.05 -10.76 -17.28
C CYS A 72 -6.40 -12.18 -17.76
N GLN A 73 -7.69 -12.47 -17.94
CA GLN A 73 -8.14 -13.77 -18.43
C GLN A 73 -7.67 -14.05 -19.86
N PHE A 74 -7.70 -13.07 -20.77
CA PHE A 74 -7.18 -13.26 -22.13
C PHE A 74 -5.67 -13.53 -22.14
N LEU A 75 -4.89 -12.77 -21.37
CA LEU A 75 -3.45 -12.99 -21.27
C LEU A 75 -3.10 -14.38 -20.70
N ILE A 76 -3.89 -14.87 -19.74
CA ILE A 76 -3.73 -16.22 -19.19
C ILE A 76 -4.10 -17.28 -20.24
N LYS A 77 -5.22 -17.11 -20.94
CA LYS A 77 -5.68 -18.04 -21.98
C LYS A 77 -4.68 -18.16 -23.13
N ASP A 78 -4.04 -17.05 -23.51
CA ASP A 78 -3.05 -17.01 -24.59
C ASP A 78 -1.65 -17.47 -24.14
N GLY A 79 -1.48 -17.87 -22.87
CA GLY A 79 -0.20 -18.35 -22.33
C GLY A 79 0.84 -17.25 -22.09
N VAL A 80 0.46 -15.98 -22.24
CA VAL A 80 1.34 -14.82 -21.99
C VAL A 80 1.56 -14.61 -20.49
N LEU A 81 0.56 -14.94 -19.67
CA LEU A 81 0.57 -14.74 -18.23
C LEU A 81 0.23 -16.03 -17.49
N ASP A 82 0.99 -16.37 -16.47
CA ASP A 82 0.62 -17.41 -15.52
C ASP A 82 -0.04 -16.77 -14.30
N LYS A 83 -1.27 -17.20 -13.98
CA LYS A 83 -2.05 -16.70 -12.84
C LYS A 83 -1.27 -16.81 -11.53
N THR A 84 -0.49 -17.86 -11.33
CA THR A 84 0.28 -18.08 -10.09
C THR A 84 1.42 -17.06 -9.92
N ARG A 85 1.86 -16.47 -11.03
CA ARG A 85 2.96 -15.50 -11.08
C ARG A 85 2.50 -14.04 -10.97
N ILE A 86 1.20 -13.78 -10.92
CA ILE A 86 0.66 -12.43 -10.71
C ILE A 86 0.87 -12.00 -9.26
N VAL A 87 1.22 -10.73 -9.05
CA VAL A 87 1.32 -10.13 -7.71
C VAL A 87 -0.07 -9.73 -7.23
N GLU A 88 -0.51 -10.28 -6.11
CA GLU A 88 -1.76 -9.87 -5.47
C GLU A 88 -1.47 -8.66 -4.56
N PRO A 89 -2.19 -7.54 -4.71
CA PRO A 89 -2.01 -6.35 -3.89
C PRO A 89 -2.62 -6.50 -2.48
N LEU A 90 -2.20 -5.63 -1.56
CA LEU A 90 -2.84 -5.44 -0.26
C LEU A 90 -3.74 -4.21 -0.29
N GLU A 91 -4.86 -4.26 0.43
CA GLU A 91 -5.79 -3.13 0.53
C GLU A 91 -5.18 -2.00 1.36
N ALA A 92 -5.35 -0.76 0.88
CA ALA A 92 -4.88 0.43 1.56
C ALA A 92 -5.70 0.68 2.83
N SER A 93 -5.02 0.93 3.94
CA SER A 93 -5.65 1.39 5.18
C SER A 93 -6.04 2.87 5.08
N LYS A 94 -6.84 3.36 6.03
CA LYS A 94 -7.18 4.79 6.10
C LYS A 94 -5.93 5.66 6.26
N ASP A 95 -4.94 5.20 7.01
CA ASP A 95 -3.68 5.94 7.20
C ASP A 95 -2.87 6.03 5.89
N ASP A 96 -2.92 5.00 5.05
CA ASP A 96 -2.29 5.00 3.73
C ASP A 96 -2.92 6.03 2.77
N LEU A 97 -4.13 6.53 3.06
CA LEU A 97 -4.80 7.56 2.25
C LEU A 97 -4.54 8.99 2.76
N LEU A 98 -3.89 9.13 3.92
CA LEU A 98 -3.59 10.42 4.54
C LEU A 98 -2.18 10.93 4.21
N VAL A 99 -1.50 10.34 3.22
CA VAL A 99 -0.13 10.74 2.84
C VAL A 99 -0.09 12.16 2.31
#